data_AF-A0A428QTN1-F1
#
_entry.id   AF-A0A428QTN1-F1
#
_cell.length_a   1.000
_cell.length_b   1.000
_cell.length_c   1.000
_cell.angle_alpha   90.00
_cell.angle_beta   90.00
_cell.angle_gamma   90.00
#
_symmetry.space_group_name_H-M   'P 1'
#
loop_
_entity.id
_entity.type
_entity.pdbx_description
1 polymer ?
#
loop_
_entity_poly.entity_id
_entity_poly.type
_entity_poly.pdbx_seq_one_letter_code
_entity_poly.pdbx_strand_id
1 'polypeptide(L)'
;MIDARLRCTKTTGKPIYLRPNPTKHRHAIRNLFAFSDKGYAKSPPPEHFVPFEPSIEMNLCFGWTELSGRAIEAALKQAWVHQDIDNDQTYFAIVYSFVPKAKLEAETIIPQLEFFRITGFYNVSFNFTNWLGAGILVDFCDIVHPFAHELEWGEY
;
A
#
# COMPACT_ATOMS: atom_id res chain seq x y z
N MET A 1 0.16 -7.81 2.53
CA MET A 1 1.55 -7.79 3.02
C MET A 1 1.76 -6.71 4.08
N ILE A 2 1.57 -5.42 3.75
CA ILE A 2 1.80 -4.30 4.68
C ILE A 2 0.98 -4.41 5.97
N ASP A 3 -0.34 -4.51 5.86
CA ASP A 3 -1.24 -4.63 7.02
C ASP A 3 -0.91 -5.85 7.90
N ALA A 4 -0.66 -7.02 7.28
CA ALA A 4 -0.25 -8.23 8.00
C ALA A 4 1.02 -8.01 8.84
N ARG A 5 2.03 -7.34 8.28
CA ARG A 5 3.29 -7.06 8.98
C ARG A 5 3.10 -6.07 10.13
N LEU A 6 2.33 -5.01 9.91
CA LEU A 6 2.00 -4.02 10.96
C LEU A 6 1.25 -4.67 12.12
N ARG A 7 0.27 -5.53 11.83
CA ARG A 7 -0.44 -6.31 12.85
C ARG A 7 0.50 -7.24 13.62
N CYS A 8 1.35 -8.00 12.92
CA CYS A 8 2.32 -8.89 13.55
C CYS A 8 3.26 -8.14 14.51
N THR A 9 3.75 -6.97 14.10
CA THR A 9 4.59 -6.09 14.93
C THR A 9 3.85 -5.66 16.20
N LYS A 10 2.59 -5.21 16.07
CA LYS A 10 1.73 -4.84 17.22
C LYS A 10 1.45 -6.01 18.16
N THR A 11 1.18 -7.20 17.62
CA THR A 11 0.87 -8.40 18.43
C THR A 11 2.09 -8.98 19.13
N THR A 12 3.26 -8.98 18.47
CA THR A 12 4.48 -9.58 19.02
C THR A 12 5.35 -8.61 19.81
N GLY A 13 5.12 -7.30 19.68
CA GLY A 13 5.96 -6.25 20.26
C GLY A 13 7.37 -6.18 19.66
N LYS A 14 7.65 -6.94 18.60
CA LYS A 14 8.97 -6.97 17.97
C LYS A 14 9.03 -5.90 16.88
N PRO A 15 9.95 -4.92 16.98
CA PRO A 15 10.04 -3.85 16.00
C PRO A 15 10.46 -4.38 14.63
N ILE A 16 10.07 -3.65 13.58
CA ILE A 16 10.60 -3.85 12.23
C ILE A 16 11.91 -3.08 12.17
N TYR A 17 12.97 -3.70 11.68
CA TYR A 17 14.25 -3.02 11.48
C TYR A 17 14.41 -2.67 10.02
N LEU A 18 14.67 -1.40 9.71
CA LEU A 18 14.85 -0.90 8.34
C LEU A 18 16.07 0.02 8.27
N ARG A 19 16.64 0.14 7.07
CA ARG A 19 17.64 1.17 6.80
C ARG A 19 16.97 2.54 6.81
N PRO A 20 17.40 3.49 7.65
CA PRO A 20 16.90 4.85 7.58
C PRO A 20 17.36 5.52 6.28
N ASN A 21 16.51 6.38 5.70
CA ASN A 21 16.82 7.17 4.50
C ASN A 21 17.32 6.33 3.30
N PRO A 22 16.50 5.44 2.72
CA PRO A 22 16.89 4.71 1.52
C PRO A 22 17.02 5.68 0.32
N THR A 23 18.24 5.84 -0.18
CA THR A 23 18.55 6.70 -1.36
C THR A 23 18.89 5.94 -2.63
N LYS A 24 18.93 4.60 -2.61
CA LYS A 24 19.38 3.77 -3.75
C LYS A 24 18.48 2.57 -3.94
N HIS A 25 18.47 2.00 -5.16
CA HIS A 25 17.71 0.80 -5.53
C HIS A 25 17.84 -0.33 -4.52
N ARG A 26 19.09 -0.73 -4.35
CA ARG A 26 19.48 -1.77 -3.39
C ARG A 26 19.04 -1.48 -1.95
N HIS A 27 18.87 -0.22 -1.55
CA HIS A 27 18.38 0.12 -0.21
C HIS A 27 16.88 -0.20 -0.10
N ALA A 28 16.09 0.17 -1.11
CA ALA A 28 14.67 -0.12 -1.15
C ALA A 28 14.37 -1.62 -1.25
N ILE A 29 15.09 -2.37 -2.11
CA ILE A 29 14.99 -3.84 -2.14
C ILE A 29 15.28 -4.42 -0.75
N ARG A 30 16.35 -3.98 -0.09
CA ARG A 30 16.72 -4.50 1.23
C ARG A 30 15.68 -4.15 2.29
N ASN A 31 15.13 -2.94 2.28
CA ASN A 31 14.09 -2.53 3.20
C ASN A 31 12.80 -3.32 2.95
N LEU A 32 12.38 -3.47 1.71
CA LEU A 32 11.21 -4.28 1.36
C LEU A 32 11.39 -5.74 1.81
N PHE A 33 12.56 -6.32 1.56
CA PHE A 33 12.86 -7.69 2.00
C PHE A 33 12.81 -7.79 3.52
N ALA A 34 13.45 -6.88 4.26
CA ALA A 34 13.45 -6.85 5.73
C ALA A 34 12.05 -6.61 6.31
N PHE A 35 11.22 -5.82 5.63
CA PHE A 35 9.83 -5.58 5.98
C PHE A 35 8.95 -6.81 5.73
N SER A 36 9.27 -7.62 4.71
CA SER A 36 8.51 -8.83 4.38
C SER A 36 8.66 -9.93 5.46
N ASP A 37 7.61 -10.73 5.63
CA ASP A 37 7.64 -11.88 6.56
C ASP A 37 8.75 -12.88 6.23
N LYS A 38 9.09 -13.02 4.94
CA LYS A 38 10.13 -13.92 4.44
C LYS A 38 11.55 -13.46 4.79
N GLY A 39 11.79 -12.15 4.86
CA GLY A 39 13.12 -11.62 5.18
C GLY A 39 13.36 -11.51 6.68
N TYR A 40 12.33 -11.11 7.44
CA TYR A 40 12.41 -10.99 8.89
C TYR A 40 12.84 -12.29 9.60
N ALA A 41 12.40 -13.45 9.11
CA ALA A 41 12.64 -14.73 9.75
C ALA A 41 14.05 -15.31 9.54
N LYS A 42 14.88 -14.74 8.65
CA LYS A 42 16.07 -15.42 8.14
C LYS A 42 17.39 -15.02 8.79
N SER A 43 17.50 -13.81 9.35
CA SER A 43 18.77 -13.33 9.93
C SER A 43 18.52 -12.15 10.87
N PRO A 44 19.42 -11.90 11.84
CA PRO A 44 19.39 -10.67 12.61
C PRO A 44 19.47 -9.44 11.67
N PRO A 45 18.85 -8.30 12.06
CA PRO A 45 18.94 -7.08 11.27
C PRO A 45 20.41 -6.66 11.03
N PRO A 46 20.76 -6.13 9.84
CA PRO A 46 22.08 -5.56 9.61
C PRO A 46 22.40 -4.41 10.58
N GLU A 47 23.67 -4.19 10.90
CA GLU A 47 24.14 -3.20 11.89
C GLU A 47 23.62 -1.76 11.69
N HIS A 48 23.37 -1.35 10.45
CA HIS A 48 22.90 0.00 10.09
C HIS A 48 21.37 0.11 9.99
N PHE A 49 20.63 -0.92 10.40
CA PHE A 49 19.18 -0.90 10.43
C PHE A 49 18.71 -0.49 11.83
N VAL A 50 17.70 0.37 11.88
CA VAL A 50 17.14 0.89 13.14
C VAL A 50 15.70 0.42 13.31
N PRO A 51 15.19 0.32 14.56
CA PRO A 51 13.76 0.10 14.80
C PRO A 51 12.91 1.14 14.06
N PHE A 52 11.89 0.67 13.36
CA PHE A 52 10.95 1.46 12.60
C PHE A 52 9.53 1.16 13.11
N GLU A 53 8.91 2.19 13.67
CA GLU A 53 7.58 2.15 14.28
C GLU A 53 6.66 3.14 13.57
N PRO A 54 6.09 2.75 12.41
CA PRO A 54 5.23 3.64 11.68
C PRO A 54 3.87 3.77 12.35
N SER A 55 3.44 5.01 12.56
CA SER A 55 2.07 5.34 12.92
C SER A 55 1.32 5.77 11.67
N ILE A 56 0.83 4.79 10.92
CA ILE A 56 0.04 5.04 9.70
C ILE A 56 -1.33 4.38 9.78
N GLU A 57 -2.28 4.96 9.07
CA GLU A 57 -3.62 4.41 8.87
C GLU A 57 -3.72 3.87 7.43
N MET A 58 -3.88 2.55 7.31
CA MET A 58 -4.04 1.88 6.02
C MET A 58 -5.52 1.57 5.79
N ASN A 59 -5.98 1.68 4.55
CA ASN A 59 -7.29 1.17 4.20
C ASN A 59 -7.31 -0.36 4.39
N LEU A 60 -8.25 -0.85 5.21
CA LEU A 60 -8.37 -2.28 5.50
C LEU A 60 -8.77 -3.04 4.24
N CYS A 61 -7.94 -4.01 3.85
CA CYS A 61 -8.22 -4.92 2.76
C CYS A 61 -8.87 -6.19 3.32
N PHE A 62 -10.06 -6.52 2.83
CA PHE A 62 -10.79 -7.76 3.16
C PHE A 62 -10.45 -8.91 2.21
N GLY A 63 -9.60 -8.67 1.20
CA GLY A 63 -9.12 -9.68 0.26
C GLY A 63 -9.93 -9.73 -1.03
N TRP A 64 -9.79 -10.84 -1.73
CA TRP A 64 -10.44 -11.08 -3.02
C TRP A 64 -11.85 -11.63 -2.85
N THR A 65 -12.76 -11.20 -3.72
CA THR A 65 -14.09 -11.77 -3.87
C THR A 65 -14.42 -11.94 -5.35
N GLU A 66 -15.36 -12.81 -5.63
CA GLU A 66 -15.96 -12.97 -6.94
C GLU A 66 -17.29 -12.20 -7.00
N LEU A 67 -17.55 -11.58 -8.14
CA LEU A 67 -18.79 -10.88 -8.44
C LEU A 67 -19.27 -11.32 -9.83
N SER A 68 -20.54 -11.66 -9.96
CA SER A 68 -21.13 -11.89 -11.29
C SER A 68 -21.36 -10.55 -11.99
N GLY A 69 -21.22 -10.52 -13.31
CA GLY A 69 -21.50 -9.33 -14.12
C GLY A 69 -22.92 -8.81 -13.88
N ARG A 70 -23.90 -9.71 -13.74
CA ARG A 70 -25.28 -9.36 -13.35
C ARG A 70 -25.38 -8.57 -12.05
N ALA A 71 -24.64 -8.98 -11.01
CA ALA A 71 -24.68 -8.29 -9.72
C ALA A 71 -24.05 -6.89 -9.82
N ILE A 72 -22.96 -6.77 -10.57
CA ILE A 72 -22.29 -5.49 -10.84
C ILE A 72 -23.22 -4.57 -11.61
N GLU A 73 -23.80 -5.04 -12.71
CA GLU A 73 -24.67 -4.22 -13.55
C GLU A 73 -25.94 -3.78 -12.82
N ALA A 74 -26.54 -4.65 -12.00
CA ALA A 74 -27.67 -4.29 -11.15
C ALA A 74 -27.33 -3.15 -10.17
N ALA A 75 -26.14 -3.19 -9.55
CA ALA A 75 -25.68 -2.15 -8.65
C ALA A 75 -25.34 -0.84 -9.38
N LEU A 76 -24.65 -0.91 -10.51
CA LEU A 76 -24.22 0.27 -11.28
C LEU A 76 -25.37 0.97 -12.01
N LYS A 77 -26.41 0.23 -12.45
CA LYS A 77 -27.65 0.82 -12.98
C LYS A 77 -28.30 1.76 -11.97
N GLN A 78 -28.30 1.40 -10.69
CA GLN A 78 -28.82 2.27 -9.62
C GLN A 78 -27.98 3.55 -9.46
N ALA A 79 -26.68 3.49 -9.79
CA ALA A 79 -25.74 4.60 -9.74
C ALA A 79 -25.64 5.39 -11.06
N TRP A 80 -26.40 5.04 -12.10
CA TRP A 80 -26.39 5.68 -13.43
C TRP A 80 -25.01 5.67 -14.10
N VAL A 81 -24.19 4.65 -13.80
CA VAL A 81 -22.87 4.46 -14.40
C VAL A 81 -23.00 3.48 -15.56
N HIS A 82 -22.63 3.90 -16.77
CA HIS A 82 -22.54 3.02 -17.93
C HIS A 82 -21.15 2.38 -18.00
N GLN A 83 -21.11 1.05 -18.03
CA GLN A 83 -19.89 0.28 -18.26
C GLN A 83 -20.16 -0.93 -19.16
N ASP A 84 -19.11 -1.39 -19.81
CA ASP A 84 -19.07 -2.59 -20.64
C ASP A 84 -18.82 -3.82 -19.74
N ILE A 85 -19.83 -4.19 -18.96
CA ILE A 85 -19.82 -5.38 -18.09
C ILE A 85 -20.62 -6.49 -18.77
N ASP A 86 -19.97 -7.62 -19.00
CA ASP A 86 -20.63 -8.81 -19.51
C ASP A 86 -21.37 -9.50 -18.36
N ASN A 87 -22.69 -9.55 -18.47
CA ASN A 87 -23.58 -10.15 -17.47
C ASN A 87 -23.26 -11.62 -17.17
N ASP A 88 -22.74 -12.35 -18.15
CA ASP A 88 -22.51 -13.79 -18.03
C ASP A 88 -21.07 -14.13 -17.57
N GLN A 89 -20.25 -13.11 -17.30
CA GLN A 89 -18.90 -13.28 -16.76
C GLN A 89 -18.84 -13.18 -15.24
N THR A 90 -17.77 -13.75 -14.68
CA THR A 90 -17.37 -13.57 -13.27
C THR A 90 -16.14 -12.69 -13.22
N TYR A 91 -16.22 -11.66 -12.37
CA TYR A 91 -15.16 -10.69 -12.15
C TYR A 91 -14.54 -10.90 -10.77
N PHE A 92 -13.24 -10.70 -10.68
CA PHE A 92 -12.52 -10.69 -9.41
C PHE A 92 -12.37 -9.25 -8.92
N ALA A 93 -12.72 -9.01 -7.67
CA ALA A 93 -12.59 -7.71 -7.03
C ALA A 93 -11.79 -7.84 -5.73
N ILE A 94 -11.08 -6.78 -5.38
CA ILE A 94 -10.47 -6.63 -4.05
C ILE A 94 -11.38 -5.73 -3.23
N VAL A 95 -11.78 -6.18 -2.04
CA VAL A 95 -12.67 -5.44 -1.16
C VAL A 95 -11.86 -4.66 -0.13
N TYR A 96 -12.18 -3.39 0.02
CA TYR A 96 -11.59 -2.50 1.02
C TYR A 96 -12.67 -1.84 1.89
N SER A 97 -12.27 -1.28 3.03
CA SER A 97 -13.16 -0.41 3.81
C SER A 97 -13.56 0.81 3.00
N PHE A 98 -14.83 1.19 3.12
CA PHE A 98 -15.32 2.44 2.57
C PHE A 98 -14.72 3.62 3.35
N VAL A 99 -14.08 4.54 2.63
CA VAL A 99 -13.52 5.77 3.19
C VAL A 99 -14.33 6.96 2.65
N PRO A 100 -15.06 7.71 3.49
CA PRO A 100 -15.80 8.87 3.03
C PRO A 100 -14.86 9.98 2.57
N LYS A 101 -15.35 10.83 1.66
CA LYS A 101 -14.63 12.05 1.28
C LYS A 101 -14.52 12.98 2.49
N ALA A 102 -13.33 13.49 2.75
CA ALA A 102 -13.10 14.56 3.70
C ALA A 102 -11.96 15.46 3.20
N LYS A 103 -11.64 16.50 3.97
CA LYS A 103 -10.49 17.35 3.68
C LYS A 103 -9.21 16.57 3.98
N LEU A 104 -8.31 16.54 3.02
CA LEU A 104 -6.99 15.95 3.18
C LEU A 104 -6.12 16.78 4.13
N GLU A 105 -5.38 16.10 5.00
CA GLU A 105 -4.50 16.70 5.99
C GLU A 105 -3.06 16.27 5.70
N ALA A 106 -2.19 17.25 5.45
CA ALA A 106 -0.77 16.99 5.16
C ALA A 106 -0.08 16.22 6.30
N GLU A 107 -0.52 16.47 7.54
CA GLU A 107 -0.06 15.82 8.77
C GLU A 107 -0.31 14.30 8.76
N THR A 108 -1.33 13.85 8.04
CA THR A 108 -1.72 12.44 7.89
C THR A 108 -1.09 11.80 6.65
N ILE A 109 -0.95 12.57 5.56
CA ILE A 109 -0.42 12.07 4.27
C ILE A 109 1.10 11.92 4.30
N ILE A 110 1.83 12.92 4.81
CA ILE A 110 3.29 12.94 4.78
C ILE A 110 3.90 11.71 5.49
N PRO A 111 3.44 11.31 6.70
CA PRO A 111 3.95 10.09 7.34
C PRO A 111 3.67 8.81 6.55
N GLN A 112 2.57 8.74 5.81
CA GLN A 112 2.26 7.60 4.95
C GLN A 112 3.18 7.53 3.74
N LEU A 113 3.42 8.66 3.06
CA LEU A 113 4.38 8.73 1.96
C LEU A 113 5.80 8.37 2.41
N GLU A 114 6.20 8.84 3.59
CA GLU A 114 7.49 8.50 4.20
C GLU A 114 7.56 7.02 4.58
N PHE A 115 6.46 6.45 5.09
CA PHE A 115 6.35 5.01 5.32
C PHE A 115 6.56 4.19 4.05
N PHE A 116 5.89 4.53 2.94
CA PHE A 116 6.04 3.81 1.68
C PHE A 116 7.48 3.90 1.17
N ARG A 117 8.07 5.09 1.21
CA ARG A 117 9.47 5.33 0.87
C ARG A 117 10.44 4.48 1.70
N ILE A 118 10.29 4.51 3.03
CA ILE A 118 11.17 3.78 3.96
C ILE A 118 11.01 2.26 3.79
N THR A 119 9.79 1.77 3.60
CA THR A 119 9.53 0.33 3.39
C THR A 119 9.95 -0.19 2.02
N GLY A 120 10.42 0.69 1.14
CA GLY A 120 11.06 0.35 -0.13
C GLY A 120 10.16 0.54 -1.35
N PHE A 121 8.97 1.10 -1.18
CA PHE A 121 8.13 1.55 -2.29
C PHE A 121 8.56 2.93 -2.77
N TYR A 122 8.12 3.26 -3.97
CA TYR A 122 8.31 4.57 -4.56
C TYR A 122 7.01 5.30 -4.69
N ASN A 123 7.03 6.58 -4.38
CA ASN A 123 5.90 7.45 -4.65
C ASN A 123 6.06 8.00 -6.08
N VAL A 124 5.04 7.83 -6.91
CA VAL A 124 4.96 8.54 -8.20
C VAL A 124 4.37 9.93 -7.98
N SER A 125 4.08 10.66 -9.06
CA SER A 125 3.34 11.92 -9.01
C SER A 125 2.09 11.78 -8.14
N PHE A 126 2.06 12.54 -7.05
CA PHE A 126 0.97 12.52 -6.09
C PHE A 126 -0.36 12.85 -6.76
N ASN A 127 -1.33 11.93 -6.71
CA ASN A 127 -2.65 12.14 -7.27
C ASN A 127 -3.70 12.27 -6.17
N PHE A 128 -4.18 13.49 -5.93
CA PHE A 128 -5.17 13.79 -4.91
C PHE A 128 -6.46 12.94 -4.99
N THR A 129 -6.80 12.37 -6.15
CA THR A 129 -8.00 11.51 -6.28
C THR A 129 -7.84 10.15 -5.63
N ASN A 130 -6.60 9.71 -5.40
CA ASN A 130 -6.28 8.40 -4.84
C ASN A 130 -6.32 8.40 -3.30
N TRP A 131 -6.54 9.58 -2.70
CA TRP A 131 -6.56 9.80 -1.27
C TRP A 131 -7.94 10.29 -0.83
N LEU A 132 -8.52 9.64 0.18
CA LEU A 132 -9.81 10.00 0.77
C LEU A 132 -9.68 10.20 2.29
N GLY A 133 -10.78 10.58 2.95
CA GLY A 133 -10.75 10.89 4.38
C GLY A 133 -9.77 12.02 4.72
N ALA A 134 -9.12 11.92 5.89
CA ALA A 134 -8.07 12.85 6.30
C ALA A 134 -6.73 12.61 5.58
N GLY A 135 -6.63 11.58 4.73
CA GLY A 135 -5.38 11.21 4.06
C GLY A 135 -5.15 9.71 3.94
N ILE A 136 -6.19 8.89 3.79
CA ILE A 136 -6.05 7.44 3.59
C ILE A 136 -5.89 7.17 2.09
N LEU A 137 -4.81 6.47 1.72
CA LEU A 137 -4.61 5.98 0.35
C LEU A 137 -5.64 4.88 0.04
N VAL A 138 -6.53 5.12 -0.92
CA VAL A 138 -7.58 4.18 -1.35
C VAL A 138 -7.29 3.54 -2.69
N ASP A 139 -6.49 4.19 -3.53
CA ASP A 139 -5.96 3.64 -4.77
C ASP A 139 -4.44 3.62 -4.69
N PHE A 140 -3.86 2.43 -4.68
CA PHE A 140 -2.42 2.21 -4.49
C PHE A 140 -1.59 2.49 -5.76
N CYS A 141 -2.17 3.05 -6.82
CA CYS A 141 -1.42 3.45 -8.01
C CYS A 141 -0.41 4.59 -7.77
N ASP A 142 -0.52 5.32 -6.64
CA ASP A 142 0.48 6.33 -6.22
C ASP A 142 1.79 5.71 -5.71
N ILE A 143 1.82 4.39 -5.50
CA ILE A 143 3.01 3.68 -5.06
C ILE A 143 3.44 2.60 -6.05
N VAL A 144 4.75 2.48 -6.26
CA VAL A 144 5.35 1.53 -7.18
C VAL A 144 6.32 0.62 -6.43
N HIS A 145 6.23 -0.68 -6.72
CA HIS A 145 7.13 -1.67 -6.17
C HIS A 145 8.55 -1.49 -6.73
N PRO A 146 9.62 -1.69 -5.94
CA PRO A 146 11.01 -1.53 -6.41
C PRO A 146 11.46 -2.51 -7.52
N PHE A 147 10.57 -3.40 -7.97
CA PHE A 147 10.81 -4.36 -9.07
C PHE A 147 9.97 -4.03 -10.31
N ALA A 148 9.11 -3.02 -10.28
CA ALA A 148 8.48 -2.52 -11.50
C ALA A 148 9.59 -1.96 -12.42
N HIS A 149 9.54 -2.29 -13.72
CA HIS A 149 10.60 -2.02 -14.69
C HIS A 149 11.08 -0.56 -14.70
N GLU A 150 12.41 -0.39 -14.79
CA GLU A 150 13.25 0.73 -15.30
C GLU A 150 12.86 2.20 -15.08
N LEU A 151 11.79 2.52 -14.36
CA LEU A 151 11.47 3.90 -14.01
C LEU A 151 12.36 4.32 -12.82
N GLU A 152 13.40 5.07 -13.17
CA GLU A 152 13.90 6.18 -12.37
C GLU A 152 14.61 5.85 -11.05
N TRP A 153 15.36 4.75 -10.98
CA TRP A 153 16.52 4.76 -10.08
C TRP A 153 17.59 5.67 -10.67
N GLY A 154 17.41 6.99 -10.55
CA GLY A 154 18.46 7.94 -10.88
C GLY A 154 19.69 7.60 -10.05
N GLU A 155 20.71 7.01 -10.67
CA GLU A 155 22.02 6.85 -10.08
C GLU A 155 22.68 8.23 -10.03
N TYR A 156 22.37 8.99 -8.98
CA TYR A 156 23.14 10.16 -8.57
C TYR A 156 23.82 9.87 -7.22
#